data_AF-A0A202E227-F1
#
_entry.id   AF-A0A202E227-F1
#
_cell.length_a   1.000
_cell.length_b   1.000
_cell.length_c   1.000
_cell.angle_alpha   90.00
_cell.angle_beta   90.00
_cell.angle_gamma   90.00
#
_symmetry.space_group_name_H-M   'P 1'
#
loop_
_entity.id
_entity.type
_entity.pdbx_description
1 polymer ?
#
loop_
_entity_poly.entity_id
_entity_poly.type
_entity_poly.pdbx_seq_one_letter_code
_entity_poly.pdbx_strand_id
1 'polypeptide(L)'
;PIRQIAIIIFGADERIMAKIEVKDIVKANVLAIEKLPPGEYNVASGKEITINEIAKKIIQSKKSKSKIIYSDTRKGDIKRSLADISKIKEFESRRK
;
A
#
# COMPACT_ATOMS: atom_id res chain seq x y z
N PRO A 1 -25.91 -3.84 -4.17
CA PRO A 1 -25.60 -2.44 -4.57
C PRO A 1 -24.52 -1.83 -3.68
N ILE A 2 -23.56 -1.10 -4.27
CA ILE A 2 -22.54 -0.36 -3.50
C ILE A 2 -23.21 0.79 -2.77
N ARG A 3 -23.02 0.87 -1.44
CA ARG A 3 -23.55 1.97 -0.63
C ARG A 3 -22.80 3.25 -0.99
N GLN A 4 -23.55 4.31 -1.35
CA GLN A 4 -23.00 5.61 -1.71
C GLN A 4 -22.69 6.45 -0.46
N ILE A 5 -21.90 5.89 0.44
CA ILE A 5 -21.49 6.55 1.69
C ILE A 5 -20.22 7.35 1.43
N ALA A 6 -20.09 8.52 2.05
CA ALA A 6 -18.90 9.34 1.94
C ALA A 6 -17.65 8.60 2.42
N ILE A 7 -16.53 8.82 1.71
CA ILE A 7 -15.20 8.37 2.14
C ILE A 7 -14.61 9.48 3.00
N ILE A 8 -14.28 9.17 4.25
CA ILE A 8 -13.68 10.14 5.17
C ILE A 8 -12.16 9.93 5.16
N ILE A 9 -11.42 10.97 4.81
CA ILE A 9 -9.95 11.02 4.88
C ILE A 9 -9.57 11.87 6.09
N PHE A 10 -8.77 11.31 6.99
CA PHE A 10 -8.28 12.01 8.17
C PHE A 10 -6.92 12.64 7.87
N GLY A 11 -6.84 13.95 8.03
CA GLY A 11 -5.76 14.78 7.54
C GLY A 11 -5.97 15.14 6.06
N ALA A 12 -5.87 16.44 5.75
CA ALA A 12 -5.81 16.91 4.37
C ALA A 12 -4.40 16.73 3.76
N ASP A 13 -3.44 16.25 4.55
CA ASP A 13 -2.07 16.03 4.13
C ASP A 13 -1.95 14.83 3.16
N GLU A 14 -1.06 14.96 2.18
CA GLU A 14 -0.76 13.91 1.19
C GLU A 14 0.03 12.78 1.85
N ARG A 15 -0.64 11.98 2.66
CA ARG A 15 -0.01 10.86 3.35
C ARG A 15 0.35 9.78 2.34
N ILE A 16 1.61 9.35 2.38
CA ILE A 16 2.22 8.42 1.44
C ILE A 16 2.50 7.09 2.15
N MET A 17 2.09 6.00 1.52
CA MET A 17 2.33 4.64 2.00
C MET A 17 3.03 3.80 0.92
N ALA A 18 3.79 2.80 1.36
CA ALA A 18 4.23 1.74 0.45
C ALA A 18 3.01 0.97 -0.07
N LYS A 19 2.90 0.85 -1.39
CA LYS A 19 1.87 0.03 -2.02
C LYS A 19 2.25 -1.44 -1.90
N ILE A 20 1.28 -2.28 -1.56
CA ILE A 20 1.43 -3.73 -1.49
C ILE A 20 0.21 -4.44 -2.07
N GLU A 21 0.41 -5.40 -2.97
CA GLU A 21 -0.66 -6.23 -3.52
C GLU A 21 -0.54 -7.66 -2.98
N VAL A 22 -1.67 -8.38 -2.90
CA VAL A 22 -1.69 -9.79 -2.47
C VAL A 22 -0.74 -10.66 -3.31
N LYS A 23 -0.60 -10.34 -4.60
CA LYS A 23 0.34 -11.03 -5.51
C LYS A 23 1.80 -10.86 -5.09
N ASP A 24 2.16 -9.71 -4.52
CA ASP A 24 3.53 -9.46 -4.05
C ASP A 24 3.81 -10.30 -2.79
N ILE A 25 2.83 -10.40 -1.88
CA ILE A 25 2.92 -11.27 -0.69
C ILE A 25 3.09 -12.74 -1.09
N VAL A 26 2.29 -13.22 -2.04
CA VAL A 26 2.37 -14.61 -2.51
C VAL A 26 3.76 -14.90 -3.09
N LYS A 27 4.29 -14.00 -3.94
CA LYS A 27 5.64 -14.13 -4.50
C LYS A 27 6.72 -14.14 -3.42
N ALA A 28 6.62 -13.24 -2.43
CA ALA A 28 7.56 -13.18 -1.33
C ALA A 28 7.55 -14.46 -0.48
N ASN A 29 6.38 -15.03 -0.20
CA ASN A 29 6.28 -16.29 0.53
C ASN A 29 6.85 -17.48 -0.24
N VAL A 30 6.61 -17.57 -1.55
CA VAL A 30 7.24 -18.60 -2.39
C VAL A 30 8.77 -18.43 -2.39
N LEU A 31 9.26 -17.19 -2.55
CA LEU A 31 10.69 -16.89 -2.48
C LEU A 31 11.29 -17.25 -1.11
N ALA A 32 10.54 -17.01 -0.02
CA ALA A 32 10.97 -17.33 1.33
C ALA A 32 11.21 -18.83 1.53
N ILE A 33 10.33 -19.67 1.00
CA ILE A 33 10.46 -21.13 1.08
C ILE A 33 11.64 -21.62 0.23
N GLU A 34 11.83 -21.04 -0.95
CA GLU A 34 12.82 -21.55 -1.91
C GLU A 34 14.25 -21.07 -1.66
N LYS A 35 14.43 -19.81 -1.20
CA LYS A 35 15.72 -19.12 -1.34
C LYS A 35 16.11 -18.17 -0.21
N LEU A 36 15.17 -17.68 0.60
CA LEU A 36 15.52 -16.71 1.63
C LEU A 36 16.12 -17.42 2.84
N PRO A 37 17.31 -17.00 3.32
CA PRO A 37 17.80 -17.43 4.61
C PRO A 37 16.89 -16.90 5.73
N PRO A 38 16.92 -17.52 6.93
CA PRO A 38 16.16 -17.03 8.07
C PRO A 38 16.45 -15.55 8.38
N GLY A 39 15.41 -14.78 8.63
CA GLY A 39 15.51 -13.38 9.01
C GLY A 39 14.27 -12.57 8.64
N GLU A 40 14.37 -11.26 8.86
CA GLU A 40 13.30 -10.31 8.59
C GLU A 40 13.44 -9.70 7.20
N TYR A 41 12.33 -9.60 6.48
CA TYR A 41 12.26 -9.04 5.13
C TYR A 41 11.01 -8.17 5.00
N ASN A 42 11.22 -6.91 4.63
CA ASN A 42 10.12 -6.06 4.24
C ASN A 42 9.58 -6.50 2.88
N VAL A 43 8.25 -6.55 2.76
CA VAL A 43 7.57 -6.89 1.51
C VAL A 43 6.71 -5.70 1.11
N ALA A 44 6.92 -5.19 -0.10
CA ALA A 44 6.09 -4.17 -0.73
C ALA A 44 6.36 -4.19 -2.25
N SER A 45 5.52 -3.51 -3.03
CA SER A 45 5.67 -3.41 -4.48
C SER A 45 6.81 -2.48 -4.94
N GLY A 46 7.49 -1.81 -4.01
CA GLY A 46 8.49 -0.77 -4.29
C GLY A 46 7.90 0.51 -4.88
N LYS A 47 6.58 0.65 -4.86
CA LYS A 47 5.85 1.82 -5.32
C LYS A 47 5.21 2.53 -4.14
N GLU A 48 5.04 3.83 -4.26
CA GLU A 48 4.35 4.66 -3.29
C GLU A 48 2.89 4.88 -3.73
N ILE A 49 2.00 5.15 -2.78
CA ILE A 49 0.61 5.53 -3.05
C ILE A 49 0.10 6.47 -1.97
N THR A 50 -0.67 7.48 -2.36
CA THR A 50 -1.34 8.39 -1.41
C THR A 50 -2.73 7.88 -1.02
N ILE A 51 -3.22 8.27 0.17
CA ILE A 51 -4.61 7.98 0.57
C ILE A 51 -5.62 8.60 -0.41
N ASN A 52 -5.32 9.80 -0.92
CA ASN A 52 -6.13 10.47 -1.94
C ASN A 52 -6.22 9.66 -3.25
N GLU A 53 -5.11 9.10 -3.71
CA GLU A 53 -5.12 8.21 -4.88
C GLU A 53 -5.94 6.95 -4.64
N ILE A 54 -5.86 6.35 -3.46
CA ILE A 54 -6.65 5.16 -3.11
C ILE A 54 -8.15 5.50 -3.20
N ALA A 55 -8.59 6.59 -2.57
CA ALA A 55 -9.98 7.02 -2.60
C ALA A 55 -10.47 7.29 -4.03
N LYS A 56 -9.68 8.01 -4.85
CA LYS A 56 -10.00 8.27 -6.26
C LYS A 56 -10.09 6.97 -7.08
N LYS A 57 -9.15 6.04 -6.92
CA LYS A 57 -9.15 4.73 -7.61
C LYS A 57 -10.37 3.90 -7.23
N ILE A 58 -10.80 3.91 -5.97
CA ILE A 58 -12.02 3.22 -5.51
C ILE A 58 -13.25 3.81 -6.19
N ILE A 59 -13.41 5.14 -6.15
CA ILE A 59 -14.55 5.84 -6.76
C ILE A 59 -14.63 5.54 -8.26
N GLN A 60 -13.51 5.68 -8.97
CA GLN A 60 -13.42 5.46 -10.41
C GLN A 60 -13.72 4.00 -10.79
N SER A 61 -13.06 3.04 -10.14
CA SER A 61 -13.23 1.61 -10.46
C SER A 61 -14.63 1.07 -10.18
N LYS A 62 -15.35 1.69 -9.24
CA LYS A 62 -16.71 1.30 -8.87
C LYS A 62 -17.79 2.18 -9.48
N LYS A 63 -17.43 3.21 -10.26
CA LYS A 63 -18.35 4.25 -10.76
C LYS A 63 -19.25 4.79 -9.63
N SER A 64 -18.65 4.99 -8.46
CA SER A 64 -19.35 5.44 -7.26
C SER A 64 -19.62 6.95 -7.32
N LYS A 65 -20.71 7.39 -6.67
CA LYS A 65 -21.05 8.80 -6.45
C LYS A 65 -20.62 9.27 -5.04
N SER A 66 -19.91 8.44 -4.29
CA SER A 66 -19.40 8.79 -2.97
C SER A 66 -18.50 10.03 -3.03
N LYS A 67 -18.75 10.97 -2.12
CA LYS A 67 -17.90 12.16 -1.94
C LYS A 67 -16.71 11.82 -1.03
N ILE A 68 -15.60 12.51 -1.23
CA ILE A 68 -14.47 12.52 -0.29
C ILE A 68 -14.68 13.68 0.67
N ILE A 69 -14.63 13.41 1.97
CA ILE A 69 -14.73 14.40 3.05
C ILE A 69 -13.43 14.35 3.85
N TYR A 70 -12.84 15.52 4.13
CA TYR A 70 -11.65 15.62 4.97
C TYR A 70 -12.04 15.89 6.42
N SER A 71 -11.31 15.26 7.34
CA SER A 71 -11.43 15.44 8.79
C SER A 71 -10.04 15.69 9.38
N ASP A 72 -9.97 16.03 10.67
CA ASP A 72 -8.71 16.34 11.34
C ASP A 72 -7.74 15.15 11.34
N THR A 73 -6.45 15.44 11.27
CA THR A 73 -5.39 14.43 11.38
C THR A 73 -5.49 13.72 12.74
N ARG A 74 -5.33 12.40 12.78
CA ARG A 74 -5.38 11.64 14.03
C ARG A 74 -4.04 11.76 14.75
N LYS A 75 -4.07 11.76 16.09
CA LYS A 75 -2.84 11.75 16.89
C LYS A 75 -2.03 10.48 16.59
N GLY A 76 -0.73 10.64 16.30
CA GLY A 76 0.18 9.53 15.95
C GLY A 76 0.25 9.23 14.45
N ASP A 77 -0.42 10.01 13.62
CA ASP A 77 -0.42 9.83 12.18
C ASP A 77 0.94 10.12 11.54
N ILE A 78 1.52 9.10 10.90
CA ILE A 78 2.76 9.21 10.13
C ILE A 78 2.46 9.74 8.71
N LYS A 79 3.27 10.69 8.23
CA LYS A 79 3.13 11.29 6.90
C LYS A 79 3.65 10.42 5.76
N ARG A 80 4.83 9.80 5.94
CA ARG A 80 5.42 8.87 4.97
C ARG A 80 5.79 7.57 5.66
N SER A 81 5.17 6.47 5.23
CA SER A 81 5.43 5.12 5.74
C SER A 81 5.83 4.22 4.58
N LEU A 82 7.14 4.08 4.36
CA LEU A 82 7.71 3.36 3.23
C LEU A 82 8.53 2.16 3.70
N ALA A 83 8.44 1.07 2.96
CA ALA A 83 9.18 -0.16 3.21
C ALA A 83 10.47 -0.15 2.39
N ASP A 84 11.62 -0.23 3.05
CA ASP A 84 12.87 -0.54 2.36
C ASP A 84 12.90 -2.04 2.01
N ILE A 85 12.77 -2.33 0.71
CA ILE A 85 12.74 -3.68 0.14
C ILE A 85 14.08 -4.07 -0.53
N SER A 86 15.16 -3.34 -0.27
CA SER A 86 16.51 -3.63 -0.78
C SER A 86 16.90 -5.10 -0.51
N LYS A 87 16.74 -5.55 0.73
CA LYS A 87 17.11 -6.90 1.18
C LYS A 87 16.42 -8.03 0.41
N ILE A 88 15.11 -7.94 0.15
CA ILE A 88 14.38 -9.01 -0.57
C ILE A 88 14.65 -8.95 -2.08
N LYS A 89 14.87 -7.75 -2.64
CA LYS A 89 15.19 -7.55 -4.07
C LYS A 89 16.49 -8.22 -4.50
N GLU A 90 17.47 -8.32 -3.61
CA GLU A 90 18.72 -9.05 -3.87
C GLU A 90 18.50 -10.52 -4.22
N PHE A 91 17.38 -11.11 -3.77
CA PHE A 91 17.04 -12.51 -4.04
C PHE A 91 16.06 -12.65 -5.22
N GLU A 92 15.26 -11.62 -5.51
CA GLU A 92 14.43 -11.58 -6.72
C GLU A 92 15.26 -11.43 -8.01
N SER A 93 16.34 -10.65 -7.97
CA SER A 93 17.18 -10.34 -9.14
C SER A 93 18.11 -11.49 -9.57
N ARG A 94 18.40 -12.44 -8.67
CA ARG A 94 19.19 -13.67 -8.94
C ARG A 94 18.44 -14.72 -9.77
N ARG A 95 17.39 -14.32 -10.49
CA ARG A 95 16.64 -15.14 -11.46
C ARG A 95 17.23 -15.11 -12.88
N LYS A 96 18.39 -14.49 -13.09
CA LYS A 96 19.17 -14.62 -14.31
C LYS A 96 20.26 -15.67 -14.14
#